data_AF-A0A1I6AWH0-F1
#
_entry.id   AF-A0A1I6AWH0-F1
#
_cell.length_a   1.000
_cell.length_b   1.000
_cell.length_c   1.000
_cell.angle_alpha   90.00
_cell.angle_beta   90.00
_cell.angle_gamma   90.00
#
_symmetry.space_group_name_H-M   'P 1'
#
loop_
_entity.id
_entity.type
_entity.pdbx_description
1 polymer ?
#
loop_
_entity_poly.entity_id
_entity_poly.type
_entity_poly.pdbx_seq_one_letter_code
_entity_poly.pdbx_strand_id
1 'polypeptide(L)'
;MDTPQRLEALARTKASALRHEVTGDGGTELGARYVVNPDEVQSLVDAWPQAPRTTAERLLTRYGPPNEVTPTKLMWYRNGPWRRTVLTADEIVHHFPTTHTDFLSQYVDYRVPPDACVDLLRFDGSVLIDRTAGELGARCDSEAMNILTLNLAHDIVTGERDVAGAREHYAETAAAYHLGRPAPDAERLRFAVEGPTADPDENVMAAALAHRAAEKMKGE
;
A
#
# COMPACT_ATOMS: atom_id res chain seq x y z
N MET A 1 -7.06 17.37 -26.38
CA MET A 1 -8.30 16.60 -26.61
C MET A 1 -9.44 17.56 -26.83
N ASP A 2 -10.23 17.36 -27.86
CA ASP A 2 -11.46 18.13 -28.10
C ASP A 2 -12.62 17.64 -27.18
N THR A 3 -13.79 18.29 -27.27
CA THR A 3 -14.95 17.92 -26.44
C THR A 3 -15.45 16.49 -26.71
N PRO A 4 -15.62 16.03 -27.96
CA PRO A 4 -15.99 14.64 -28.25
C PRO A 4 -15.04 13.62 -27.63
N GLN A 5 -13.71 13.82 -27.77
CA GLN A 5 -12.71 12.92 -27.21
C GLN A 5 -12.77 12.84 -25.68
N ARG A 6 -13.02 13.97 -25.00
CA ARG A 6 -13.19 14.01 -23.54
C ARG A 6 -14.44 13.26 -23.09
N LEU A 7 -15.56 13.40 -23.81
CA LEU A 7 -16.80 12.68 -23.52
C LEU A 7 -16.63 11.17 -23.72
N GLU A 8 -15.96 10.77 -24.80
CA GLU A 8 -15.67 9.37 -25.06
C GLU A 8 -14.77 8.76 -23.98
N ALA A 9 -13.73 9.46 -23.54
CA ALA A 9 -12.85 9.01 -22.44
C ALA A 9 -13.63 8.86 -21.12
N LEU A 10 -14.52 9.81 -20.79
CA LEU A 10 -15.39 9.72 -19.62
C LEU A 10 -16.36 8.53 -19.73
N ALA A 11 -16.93 8.28 -20.92
CA ALA A 11 -17.82 7.13 -21.12
C ALA A 11 -17.07 5.80 -20.92
N ARG A 12 -15.84 5.67 -21.44
CA ARG A 12 -15.01 4.46 -21.25
C ARG A 12 -14.68 4.20 -19.78
N THR A 13 -14.31 5.23 -19.03
CA THR A 13 -13.97 5.09 -17.60
C THR A 13 -15.19 4.71 -16.77
N LYS A 14 -16.36 5.34 -17.00
CA LYS A 14 -17.61 4.95 -16.35
C LYS A 14 -18.03 3.51 -16.67
N ALA A 15 -17.89 3.09 -17.93
CA ALA A 15 -18.16 1.70 -18.31
C ALA A 15 -17.20 0.73 -17.59
N SER A 16 -15.95 1.12 -17.37
CA SER A 16 -15.01 0.32 -16.58
C SER A 16 -15.41 0.26 -15.12
N ALA A 17 -15.78 1.38 -14.50
CA ALA A 17 -16.24 1.44 -13.12
C ALA A 17 -17.44 0.52 -12.89
N LEU A 18 -18.44 0.57 -13.78
CA LEU A 18 -19.61 -0.31 -13.72
C LEU A 18 -19.24 -1.79 -13.84
N ARG A 19 -18.26 -2.14 -14.69
CA ARG A 19 -17.78 -3.53 -14.78
C ARG A 19 -17.19 -3.99 -13.45
N HIS A 20 -16.31 -3.19 -12.84
CA HIS A 20 -15.67 -3.51 -11.57
C HIS A 20 -16.69 -3.65 -10.43
N GLU A 21 -17.70 -2.77 -10.38
CA GLU A 21 -18.80 -2.83 -9.42
C GLU A 21 -19.62 -4.11 -9.57
N VAL A 22 -19.95 -4.51 -10.80
CA VAL A 22 -20.72 -5.73 -11.08
C VAL A 22 -19.91 -7.00 -10.79
N THR A 23 -18.61 -7.00 -11.09
CA THR A 23 -17.77 -8.19 -10.88
C THR A 23 -17.24 -8.31 -9.46
N GLY A 24 -17.36 -7.27 -8.63
CA GLY A 24 -16.74 -7.20 -7.30
C GLY A 24 -15.21 -7.20 -7.32
N ASP A 25 -14.61 -6.96 -8.48
CA ASP A 25 -13.16 -6.89 -8.68
C ASP A 25 -12.75 -5.42 -8.60
N GLY A 26 -12.01 -5.03 -7.55
CA GLY A 26 -11.51 -3.67 -7.38
C GLY A 26 -10.54 -3.21 -8.48
N GLY A 27 -10.10 -4.10 -9.38
CA GLY A 27 -9.27 -3.77 -10.53
C GLY A 27 -7.82 -3.41 -10.20
N THR A 28 -7.39 -3.67 -8.96
CA THR A 28 -6.08 -3.25 -8.43
C THR A 28 -5.00 -4.32 -8.51
N GLU A 29 -5.34 -5.54 -8.92
CA GLU A 29 -4.48 -6.73 -8.81
C GLU A 29 -4.36 -7.53 -10.12
N LEU A 30 -4.47 -6.88 -11.27
CA LEU A 30 -4.29 -7.57 -12.58
C LEU A 30 -2.95 -8.30 -12.67
N GLY A 31 -1.91 -7.73 -12.06
CA GLY A 31 -0.58 -8.31 -11.92
C GLY A 31 -0.53 -9.68 -11.27
N ALA A 32 -1.45 -9.98 -10.35
CA ALA A 32 -1.49 -11.23 -9.60
C ALA A 32 -1.65 -12.48 -10.48
N ARG A 33 -2.03 -12.31 -11.76
CA ARG A 33 -2.21 -13.39 -12.74
C ARG A 33 -0.89 -13.87 -13.37
N TYR A 34 0.19 -13.12 -13.17
CA TYR A 34 1.49 -13.40 -13.76
C TYR A 34 2.44 -13.99 -12.73
N VAL A 35 3.42 -14.74 -13.21
CA VAL A 35 4.57 -15.21 -12.43
C VAL A 35 5.78 -15.11 -13.35
N VAL A 36 6.82 -14.43 -12.89
CA VAL A 36 8.05 -14.22 -13.67
C VAL A 36 8.97 -15.43 -13.56
N ASN A 37 9.75 -15.71 -14.60
CA ASN A 37 10.80 -16.71 -14.55
C ASN A 37 11.89 -16.31 -13.53
N PRO A 38 12.24 -17.17 -12.55
CA PRO A 38 13.31 -16.90 -11.58
C PRO A 38 14.65 -16.45 -12.19
N ASP A 39 15.05 -17.00 -13.34
CA ASP A 39 16.32 -16.65 -13.98
C ASP A 39 16.35 -15.19 -14.47
N GLU A 40 15.21 -14.72 -14.99
CA GLU A 40 15.04 -13.33 -15.41
C GLU A 40 15.15 -12.39 -14.20
N VAL A 41 14.48 -12.73 -13.10
CA VAL A 41 14.52 -11.95 -11.85
C VAL A 41 15.94 -11.86 -11.32
N GLN A 42 16.66 -12.98 -11.25
CA GLN A 42 18.03 -13.00 -10.75
C GLN A 42 18.94 -12.11 -11.58
N SER A 43 18.83 -12.18 -12.92
CA SER A 43 19.67 -11.37 -13.82
C SER A 43 19.50 -9.86 -13.62
N LEU A 44 18.30 -9.41 -13.24
CA LEU A 44 18.01 -8.00 -12.99
C LEU A 44 18.46 -7.58 -11.59
N VAL A 45 18.16 -8.40 -10.58
CA VAL A 45 18.53 -8.15 -9.16
C VAL A 45 20.04 -8.14 -8.95
N ASP A 46 20.80 -8.89 -9.74
CA ASP A 46 22.26 -8.92 -9.65
C ASP A 46 22.92 -7.55 -9.90
N ALA A 47 22.24 -6.67 -10.66
CA ALA A 47 22.71 -5.32 -10.97
C ALA A 47 22.27 -4.26 -9.94
N TRP A 48 21.51 -4.63 -8.91
CA TRP A 48 20.97 -3.69 -7.93
C TRP A 48 21.99 -3.28 -6.86
N PRO A 49 21.79 -2.14 -6.18
CA PRO A 49 22.54 -1.80 -4.98
C PRO A 49 22.44 -2.89 -3.91
N GLN A 50 23.47 -2.99 -3.06
CA GLN A 50 23.64 -4.13 -2.14
C GLN A 50 22.46 -4.31 -1.17
N ALA A 51 21.94 -3.22 -0.60
CA ALA A 51 20.86 -3.28 0.38
C ALA A 51 19.54 -3.82 -0.21
N PRO A 52 18.96 -3.21 -1.27
CA PRO A 52 17.75 -3.73 -1.89
C PRO A 52 17.96 -5.12 -2.51
N ARG A 53 19.15 -5.44 -3.05
CA ARG A 53 19.49 -6.79 -3.53
C ARG A 53 19.39 -7.83 -2.41
N THR A 54 19.96 -7.54 -1.25
CA THR A 54 19.93 -8.47 -0.11
C THR A 54 18.49 -8.73 0.35
N THR A 55 17.65 -7.69 0.37
CA THR A 55 16.23 -7.85 0.69
C THR A 55 15.48 -8.61 -0.41
N ALA A 56 15.82 -8.41 -1.69
CA ALA A 56 15.27 -9.19 -2.80
C ALA A 56 15.53 -10.69 -2.62
N GLU A 57 16.78 -11.08 -2.33
CA GLU A 57 17.17 -12.48 -2.12
C GLU A 57 16.37 -13.13 -0.96
N ARG A 58 16.13 -12.37 0.12
CA ARG A 58 15.30 -12.82 1.26
C ARG A 58 13.84 -13.00 0.89
N LEU A 59 13.25 -12.04 0.17
CA LEU A 59 11.86 -12.11 -0.26
C LEU A 59 11.63 -13.22 -1.29
N LEU A 60 12.55 -13.41 -2.23
CA LEU A 60 12.51 -14.53 -3.19
C LEU A 60 12.57 -15.88 -2.48
N THR A 61 13.42 -16.00 -1.47
CA THR A 61 13.51 -17.21 -0.64
C THR A 61 12.20 -17.46 0.12
N ARG A 62 11.56 -16.41 0.64
CA ARG A 62 10.36 -16.51 1.49
C ARG A 62 9.07 -16.69 0.70
N TYR A 63 8.92 -16.00 -0.42
CA TYR A 63 7.67 -15.89 -1.18
C TYR A 63 7.74 -16.50 -2.58
N GLY A 64 8.92 -16.92 -3.04
CA GLY A 64 9.12 -17.41 -4.40
C GLY A 64 9.16 -16.27 -5.44
N PRO A 65 9.04 -16.60 -6.73
CA PRO A 65 9.13 -15.62 -7.81
C PRO A 65 8.05 -14.53 -7.70
N PRO A 66 8.38 -13.27 -8.03
CA PRO A 66 7.42 -12.18 -8.10
C PRO A 66 6.42 -12.39 -9.25
N ASN A 67 5.30 -11.67 -9.15
CA ASN A 67 4.31 -11.61 -10.20
C ASN A 67 4.78 -10.73 -11.36
N GLU A 68 5.51 -9.65 -11.06
CA GLU A 68 6.04 -8.71 -12.04
C GLU A 68 7.48 -8.30 -11.73
N VAL A 69 8.25 -8.02 -12.77
CA VAL A 69 9.61 -7.52 -12.69
C VAL A 69 9.83 -6.38 -13.68
N THR A 70 10.65 -5.42 -13.28
CA THR A 70 11.26 -4.41 -14.15
C THR A 70 12.73 -4.27 -13.75
N PRO A 71 13.57 -3.55 -14.53
CA PRO A 71 14.97 -3.37 -14.15
C PRO A 71 15.20 -2.75 -12.77
N THR A 72 14.22 -2.06 -12.18
CA THR A 72 14.37 -1.39 -10.88
C THR A 72 13.30 -1.76 -9.85
N LYS A 73 12.36 -2.68 -10.14
CA LYS A 73 11.27 -3.05 -9.22
C LYS A 73 10.87 -4.53 -9.33
N LEU A 74 10.60 -5.15 -8.19
CA LEU A 74 9.92 -6.45 -8.06
C LEU A 74 8.55 -6.23 -7.40
N MET A 75 7.53 -6.93 -7.86
CA MET A 75 6.19 -6.85 -7.27
C MET A 75 5.59 -8.24 -7.03
N TRP A 76 5.11 -8.44 -5.81
CA TRP A 76 4.28 -9.59 -5.44
C TRP A 76 2.88 -9.11 -5.08
N TYR A 77 1.90 -9.94 -5.39
CA TYR A 77 0.51 -9.81 -4.98
C TYR A 77 0.12 -11.01 -4.13
N ARG A 78 -0.71 -10.78 -3.12
CA ARG A 78 -1.31 -11.84 -2.29
C ARG A 78 -0.27 -12.83 -1.73
N ASN A 79 0.87 -12.32 -1.25
CA ASN A 79 1.97 -13.10 -0.70
C ASN A 79 1.99 -13.03 0.84
N GLY A 80 1.76 -14.15 1.53
CA GLY A 80 1.65 -14.16 2.99
C GLY A 80 0.49 -13.27 3.47
N PRO A 81 0.69 -12.35 4.44
CA PRO A 81 -0.35 -11.43 4.89
C PRO A 81 -0.51 -10.21 3.97
N TRP A 82 0.35 -10.09 2.95
CA TRP A 82 0.43 -8.89 2.12
C TRP A 82 -0.57 -8.95 0.99
N ARG A 83 -1.36 -7.89 0.84
CA ARG A 83 -2.10 -7.63 -0.39
C ARG A 83 -1.13 -7.42 -1.54
N ARG A 84 -0.08 -6.62 -1.29
CA ARG A 84 0.95 -6.27 -2.27
C ARG A 84 2.29 -6.00 -1.58
N THR A 85 3.36 -6.48 -2.18
CA THR A 85 4.75 -6.17 -1.81
C THR A 85 5.43 -5.55 -3.01
N VAL A 86 6.05 -4.37 -2.85
CA VAL A 86 6.85 -3.71 -3.88
C VAL A 86 8.25 -3.49 -3.34
N LEU A 87 9.24 -4.07 -3.99
CA LEU A 87 10.65 -3.85 -3.70
C LEU A 87 11.29 -3.04 -4.83
N THR A 88 12.06 -2.01 -4.50
CA THR A 88 12.70 -1.13 -5.47
C THR A 88 14.22 -1.15 -5.36
N ALA A 89 14.93 -0.95 -6.47
CA ALA A 89 16.36 -0.66 -6.47
C ALA A 89 16.66 0.78 -6.02
N ASP A 90 15.70 1.69 -6.21
CA ASP A 90 15.78 3.07 -5.72
C ASP A 90 15.69 3.08 -4.19
N GLU A 91 16.52 3.91 -3.57
CA GLU A 91 16.61 4.09 -2.13
C GLU A 91 16.19 5.51 -1.74
N ILE A 92 15.38 5.64 -0.69
CA ILE A 92 14.90 6.94 -0.21
C ILE A 92 15.30 7.12 1.24
N VAL A 93 16.01 8.20 1.54
CA VAL A 93 16.47 8.49 2.91
C VAL A 93 15.28 8.74 3.83
N HIS A 94 15.28 8.05 4.96
CA HIS A 94 14.31 8.16 6.03
C HIS A 94 15.03 8.35 7.36
N HIS A 95 14.49 9.19 8.25
CA HIS A 95 15.16 9.61 9.49
C HIS A 95 14.53 9.06 10.78
N PHE A 96 13.47 8.25 10.66
CA PHE A 96 12.75 7.71 11.80
C PHE A 96 12.75 6.17 11.75
N PRO A 97 13.01 5.47 12.87
CA PRO A 97 13.39 5.97 14.19
C PRO A 97 14.86 6.42 14.22
N THR A 98 15.65 6.01 13.21
CA THR A 98 17.03 6.42 12.97
C THR A 98 17.23 6.65 11.47
N THR A 99 18.34 7.27 11.08
CA THR A 99 18.64 7.49 9.66
C THR A 99 18.96 6.18 8.95
N HIS A 100 18.20 5.86 7.91
CA HIS A 100 18.38 4.70 7.03
C HIS A 100 17.79 5.01 5.64
N THR A 101 17.76 4.02 4.75
CA THR A 101 17.12 4.12 3.43
C THR A 101 16.00 3.12 3.28
N ASP A 102 14.89 3.57 2.69
CA ASP A 102 13.73 2.75 2.42
C ASP A 102 13.73 2.28 0.97
N PHE A 103 13.33 1.02 0.76
CA PHE A 103 13.21 0.43 -0.57
C PHE A 103 12.19 -0.74 -0.65
N LEU A 104 11.53 -1.07 0.47
CA LEU A 104 10.50 -2.09 0.55
C LEU A 104 9.17 -1.50 1.03
N SER A 105 8.17 -1.48 0.16
CA SER A 105 6.78 -1.14 0.51
C SER A 105 5.91 -2.39 0.62
N GLN A 106 5.14 -2.52 1.69
CA GLN A 106 4.19 -3.62 1.87
C GLN A 106 2.83 -3.10 2.30
N TYR A 107 1.78 -3.67 1.73
CA TYR A 107 0.40 -3.21 1.85
C TYR A 107 -0.49 -4.34 2.32
N VAL A 108 -1.46 -4.00 3.16
CA VAL A 108 -2.51 -4.89 3.67
C VAL A 108 -3.88 -4.34 3.31
N ASP A 109 -4.87 -5.23 3.20
CA ASP A 109 -6.27 -4.82 3.19
C ASP A 109 -6.59 -4.22 4.56
N TYR A 110 -6.82 -2.90 4.60
CA TYR A 110 -7.13 -2.19 5.84
C TYR A 110 -7.90 -0.90 5.57
N ARG A 111 -9.05 -0.75 6.22
CA ARG A 111 -9.85 0.48 6.13
C ARG A 111 -9.40 1.48 7.17
N VAL A 112 -8.71 2.54 6.74
CA VAL A 112 -8.36 3.67 7.59
C VAL A 112 -9.55 4.63 7.70
N PRO A 113 -10.09 4.90 8.90
CA PRO A 113 -11.08 5.96 9.08
C PRO A 113 -10.48 7.33 8.71
N PRO A 114 -11.18 8.18 7.94
CA PRO A 114 -10.64 9.49 7.54
C PRO A 114 -10.13 10.35 8.70
N ASP A 115 -10.79 10.29 9.85
CA ASP A 115 -10.41 11.06 11.04
C ASP A 115 -9.08 10.61 11.65
N ALA A 116 -8.63 9.38 11.40
CA ALA A 116 -7.35 8.86 11.88
C ALA A 116 -6.15 9.23 10.98
N CYS A 117 -6.40 9.68 9.74
CA CYS A 117 -5.34 9.91 8.75
C CYS A 117 -4.28 10.92 9.23
N VAL A 118 -4.68 11.99 9.92
CA VAL A 118 -3.74 13.01 10.40
C VAL A 118 -2.80 12.44 11.46
N ASP A 119 -3.30 11.57 12.34
CA ASP A 119 -2.49 10.99 13.40
C ASP A 119 -1.53 9.93 12.85
N LEU A 120 -1.94 9.16 11.85
CA LEU A 120 -1.04 8.26 11.12
C LEU A 120 0.09 9.03 10.41
N LEU A 121 -0.21 10.16 9.77
CA LEU A 121 0.81 11.02 9.13
C LEU A 121 1.76 11.68 10.14
N ARG A 122 1.31 11.93 11.38
CA ARG A 122 2.16 12.42 12.47
C ARG A 122 3.01 11.33 13.11
N PHE A 123 2.51 10.10 13.09
CA PHE A 123 3.20 8.94 13.64
C PHE A 123 4.46 8.62 12.85
N ASP A 124 4.36 8.40 11.54
CA ASP A 124 5.49 7.98 10.72
C ASP A 124 5.29 8.39 9.25
N GLY A 125 6.33 9.01 8.66
CA GLY A 125 6.32 9.42 7.26
C GLY A 125 6.37 8.27 6.26
N SER A 126 6.64 7.05 6.73
CA SER A 126 6.62 5.82 5.94
C SER A 126 5.22 5.18 5.80
N VAL A 127 4.21 5.70 6.49
CA VAL A 127 2.83 5.20 6.37
C VAL A 127 2.23 5.63 5.04
N LEU A 128 1.67 4.66 4.31
CA LEU A 128 1.04 4.84 3.00
C LEU A 128 -0.45 4.52 3.13
N ILE A 129 -1.32 5.46 2.79
CA ILE A 129 -2.77 5.30 2.92
C ILE A 129 -3.39 5.42 1.53
N ASP A 130 -4.12 4.40 1.10
CA ASP A 130 -5.00 4.44 -0.08
C ASP A 130 -6.42 4.06 0.34
N ARG A 131 -7.22 5.08 0.65
CA ARG A 131 -8.63 4.92 1.05
C ARG A 131 -9.46 4.28 -0.06
N THR A 132 -9.25 4.70 -1.32
CA THR A 132 -10.01 4.21 -2.47
C THR A 132 -9.80 2.72 -2.68
N ALA A 133 -8.56 2.25 -2.62
CA ALA A 133 -8.23 0.83 -2.72
C ALA A 133 -8.52 0.05 -1.42
N GLY A 134 -8.65 0.74 -0.28
CA GLY A 134 -8.78 0.11 1.04
C GLY A 134 -7.49 -0.49 1.54
N GLU A 135 -6.38 0.20 1.32
CA GLU A 135 -5.03 -0.26 1.65
C GLU A 135 -4.37 0.63 2.71
N LEU A 136 -3.74 -0.01 3.68
CA LEU A 136 -2.72 0.60 4.53
C LEU A 136 -1.39 -0.08 4.21
N GLY A 137 -0.35 0.73 4.04
CA GLY A 137 1.00 0.24 3.80
C GLY A 137 2.03 0.92 4.67
N ALA A 138 3.20 0.29 4.73
CA ALA A 138 4.40 0.85 5.33
C ALA A 138 5.56 0.70 4.34
N ARG A 139 6.56 1.58 4.47
CA ARG A 139 7.78 1.54 3.67
C ARG A 139 9.02 1.59 4.55
N CYS A 140 9.93 0.65 4.39
CA CYS A 140 11.18 0.62 5.15
C CYS A 140 12.26 -0.16 4.38
N ASP A 141 13.34 -0.55 5.05
CA ASP A 141 14.40 -1.42 4.54
C ASP A 141 14.08 -2.92 4.71
N SER A 142 13.10 -3.25 5.56
CA SER A 142 12.85 -4.60 6.03
C SER A 142 11.37 -4.88 6.35
N GLU A 143 10.97 -6.13 6.16
CA GLU A 143 9.59 -6.59 6.42
C GLU A 143 9.21 -6.45 7.90
N ALA A 144 10.16 -6.69 8.82
CA ALA A 144 9.91 -6.59 10.25
C ALA A 144 9.53 -5.17 10.68
N MET A 145 10.18 -4.15 10.10
CA MET A 145 9.86 -2.76 10.40
C MET A 145 8.52 -2.35 9.77
N ASN A 146 8.20 -2.83 8.57
CA ASN A 146 6.86 -2.64 7.99
C ASN A 146 5.76 -3.27 8.88
N ILE A 147 5.98 -4.48 9.40
CA ILE A 147 5.05 -5.12 10.35
C ILE A 147 4.85 -4.25 11.60
N LEU A 148 5.95 -3.75 12.19
CA LEU A 148 5.91 -2.88 13.36
C LEU A 148 5.14 -1.58 13.08
N THR A 149 5.43 -0.90 11.97
CA THR A 149 4.70 0.30 11.54
C THR A 149 3.20 0.04 11.43
N LEU A 150 2.80 -1.06 10.78
CA LEU A 150 1.39 -1.40 10.58
C LEU A 150 0.67 -1.77 11.88
N ASN A 151 1.34 -2.50 12.78
CA ASN A 151 0.79 -2.81 14.10
C ASN A 151 0.56 -1.54 14.92
N LEU A 152 1.49 -0.58 14.89
CA LEU A 152 1.33 0.67 15.63
C LEU A 152 0.35 1.63 14.97
N ALA A 153 0.26 1.63 13.65
CA ALA A 153 -0.80 2.32 12.93
C ALA A 153 -2.18 1.77 13.33
N HIS A 154 -2.31 0.44 13.48
CA HIS A 154 -3.53 -0.18 14.00
C HIS A 154 -3.87 0.31 15.40
N ASP A 155 -2.90 0.31 16.33
CA ASP A 155 -3.10 0.78 17.71
C ASP A 155 -3.58 2.24 17.76
N ILE A 156 -3.08 3.09 16.86
CA ILE A 156 -3.54 4.49 16.73
C ILE A 156 -4.98 4.56 16.23
N VAL A 157 -5.31 3.80 15.18
CA VAL A 157 -6.66 3.79 14.60
C VAL A 157 -7.69 3.27 15.59
N THR A 158 -7.34 2.28 16.42
CA THR A 158 -8.24 1.72 17.44
C THR A 158 -8.25 2.50 18.75
N GLY A 159 -7.36 3.49 18.91
CA GLY A 159 -7.21 4.27 20.13
C GLY A 159 -6.55 3.52 21.28
N GLU A 160 -5.95 2.35 21.01
CA GLU A 160 -5.14 1.61 21.98
C GLU A 160 -3.85 2.36 22.33
N ARG A 161 -3.37 3.21 21.42
CA ARG A 161 -2.16 4.00 21.62
C ARG A 161 -2.27 5.35 20.93
N ASP A 162 -1.71 6.40 21.54
CA ASP A 162 -1.59 7.70 20.87
C ASP A 162 -0.31 7.80 20.03
N VAL A 163 -0.20 8.87 19.25
CA VAL A 163 0.94 9.10 18.34
C VAL A 163 2.28 9.12 19.09
N ALA A 164 2.34 9.76 20.27
CA ALA A 164 3.58 9.90 21.02
C ALA A 164 4.05 8.54 21.55
N GLY A 165 3.15 7.79 22.18
CA GLY A 165 3.41 6.46 22.68
C GLY A 165 3.72 5.46 21.56
N ALA A 166 3.17 5.63 20.36
CA ALA A 166 3.51 4.81 19.20
C ALA A 166 4.95 5.05 18.74
N ARG A 167 5.41 6.29 18.72
CA ARG A 167 6.79 6.63 18.34
C ARG A 167 7.81 6.13 19.36
N GLU A 168 7.51 6.22 20.65
CA GLU A 168 8.36 5.67 21.72
C GLU A 168 8.45 4.14 21.63
N HIS A 169 7.30 3.47 21.53
CA HIS A 169 7.23 2.01 21.41
C HIS A 169 7.91 1.48 20.15
N TYR A 170 7.82 2.23 19.04
CA TYR A 170 8.55 1.91 17.82
C TYR A 170 10.06 1.86 18.12
N ALA A 171 10.61 2.92 18.70
CA ALA A 171 12.05 3.03 18.94
C ALA A 171 12.56 1.89 19.85
N GLU A 172 11.80 1.58 20.91
CA GLU A 172 12.13 0.48 21.82
C GLU A 172 12.08 -0.89 21.13
N THR A 173 11.01 -1.16 20.38
CA THR A 173 10.80 -2.44 19.70
C THR A 173 11.81 -2.64 18.58
N ALA A 174 12.08 -1.60 17.79
CA ALA A 174 13.11 -1.63 16.75
C ALA A 174 14.49 -1.89 17.37
N ALA A 175 14.84 -1.23 18.48
CA ALA A 175 16.10 -1.48 19.17
C ALA A 175 16.19 -2.93 19.70
N ALA A 176 15.11 -3.46 20.28
CA ALA A 176 15.04 -4.83 20.75
C ALA A 176 15.28 -5.84 19.62
N TYR A 177 14.58 -5.66 18.48
CA TYR A 177 14.73 -6.49 17.29
C TYR A 177 16.18 -6.53 16.79
N HIS A 178 16.81 -5.36 16.62
CA HIS A 178 18.18 -5.25 16.12
C HIS A 178 19.23 -5.81 17.08
N LEU A 179 18.95 -5.80 18.39
CA LEU A 179 19.80 -6.43 19.41
C LEU A 179 19.55 -7.94 19.56
N GLY A 180 18.71 -8.54 18.71
CA GLY A 180 18.37 -9.96 18.77
C GLY A 180 17.55 -10.33 20.00
N ARG A 181 16.85 -9.36 20.60
CA ARG A 181 15.90 -9.58 21.71
C ARG A 181 14.50 -9.82 21.13
N PRO A 182 13.60 -10.47 21.89
CA PRO A 182 12.21 -10.66 21.46
C PRO A 182 11.54 -9.33 21.10
N ALA A 183 10.89 -9.28 19.94
CA ALA A 183 10.18 -8.11 19.46
C ALA A 183 8.88 -8.54 18.76
N PRO A 184 7.88 -9.06 19.50
CA PRO A 184 6.70 -9.70 18.91
C PRO A 184 5.93 -8.82 17.91
N ASP A 185 5.91 -7.50 18.17
CA ASP A 185 5.22 -6.53 17.32
C ASP A 185 5.91 -6.27 15.97
N ALA A 186 7.15 -6.73 15.80
CA ALA A 186 7.89 -6.70 14.53
C ALA A 186 7.91 -8.06 13.81
N GLU A 187 7.37 -9.12 14.43
CA GLU A 187 7.46 -10.49 13.91
C GLU A 187 6.23 -10.90 13.08
N ARG A 188 5.04 -10.38 13.43
CA ARG A 188 3.79 -10.64 12.72
C ARG A 188 2.76 -9.53 12.93
N LEU A 189 1.80 -9.43 12.02
CA LEU A 189 0.62 -8.59 12.21
C LEU A 189 -0.23 -9.12 13.38
N ARG A 190 -0.76 -8.21 14.19
CA ARG A 190 -1.60 -8.51 15.37
C ARG A 190 -3.10 -8.35 15.12
N PHE A 191 -3.47 -7.91 13.92
CA PHE A 191 -4.84 -7.71 13.49
C PHE A 191 -5.12 -8.53 12.23
N ALA A 192 -6.40 -8.81 11.97
CA ALA A 192 -6.83 -9.51 10.77
C ALA A 192 -6.81 -8.57 9.56
N VAL A 193 -6.36 -9.08 8.42
CA VAL A 193 -6.26 -8.35 7.14
C VAL A 193 -7.30 -8.83 6.12
N GLU A 194 -8.46 -9.30 6.60
CA GLU A 194 -9.51 -9.90 5.76
C GLU A 194 -10.78 -9.04 5.75
N GLY A 195 -11.44 -8.99 4.60
CA GLY A 195 -12.75 -8.36 4.42
C GLY A 195 -12.75 -7.21 3.41
N PRO A 196 -13.93 -6.63 3.11
CA PRO A 196 -14.03 -5.50 2.20
C PRO A 196 -13.54 -4.22 2.90
N THR A 197 -12.37 -3.72 2.49
CA THR A 197 -11.74 -2.53 3.07
C THR A 197 -11.82 -1.28 2.18
N ALA A 198 -12.17 -1.45 0.91
CA ALA A 198 -12.27 -0.36 -0.06
C ALA A 198 -13.28 0.72 0.39
N ASP A 199 -12.87 1.97 0.22
CA ASP A 199 -13.69 3.15 0.45
C ASP A 199 -13.54 4.10 -0.76
N PRO A 200 -14.30 3.85 -1.84
CA PRO A 200 -14.15 4.55 -3.11
C PRO A 200 -14.69 5.98 -3.12
N ASP A 201 -15.13 6.51 -1.98
CA ASP A 201 -15.78 7.82 -1.83
C ASP A 201 -17.14 7.94 -2.54
N GLU A 202 -17.75 9.13 -2.47
CA GLU A 202 -19.06 9.43 -3.04
C GLU A 202 -18.99 10.13 -4.41
N ASN A 203 -19.93 9.80 -5.30
CA ASN A 203 -20.07 10.47 -6.60
C ASN A 203 -20.76 11.83 -6.48
N VAL A 204 -19.97 12.91 -6.36
CA VAL A 204 -20.47 14.29 -6.25
C VAL A 204 -20.97 14.90 -7.58
N MET A 205 -20.58 14.34 -8.72
CA MET A 205 -20.95 14.86 -10.04
C MET A 205 -22.38 14.51 -10.44
N ALA A 206 -22.92 13.38 -9.96
CA ALA A 206 -24.27 12.95 -10.27
C ALA A 206 -25.32 14.00 -9.85
N ALA A 207 -25.20 14.52 -8.63
CA ALA A 207 -26.06 15.57 -8.11
C ALA A 207 -25.94 16.88 -8.93
N ALA A 208 -24.72 17.30 -9.25
CA ALA A 208 -24.47 18.51 -10.02
C ALA A 208 -25.03 18.42 -11.46
N LEU A 209 -24.91 17.26 -12.11
CA LEU A 209 -25.46 17.04 -13.46
C LEU A 209 -26.99 16.99 -13.44
N ALA A 210 -27.59 16.33 -12.44
CA ALA A 210 -29.04 16.29 -12.27
C ALA A 210 -29.62 17.69 -12.04
N HIS A 211 -28.96 18.50 -11.20
CA HIS A 211 -29.39 19.89 -10.94
C HIS A 211 -29.37 20.74 -12.22
N ARG A 212 -28.28 20.72 -12.98
CA ARG A 212 -28.17 21.48 -14.24
C ARG A 212 -29.15 21.01 -15.31
N ALA A 213 -29.43 19.70 -15.39
CA ALA A 213 -30.45 19.19 -16.30
C ALA A 213 -31.86 19.68 -15.92
N ALA A 214 -32.18 19.72 -14.62
CA ALA A 214 -33.45 20.24 -14.13
C ALA A 214 -33.62 21.75 -14.36
N GLU A 215 -32.55 22.55 -14.22
CA GLU A 215 -32.59 23.99 -14.57
C GLU A 215 -32.84 24.21 -16.05
N LYS A 216 -32.19 23.42 -16.92
CA LYS A 216 -32.40 23.52 -18.37
C LYS A 216 -33.85 23.20 -18.76
N MET A 217 -34.47 22.18 -18.15
CA MET A 217 -35.87 21.83 -18.39
C MET A 217 -36.88 22.85 -17.83
N LYS A 218 -36.47 23.74 -16.92
CA LYS A 218 -37.31 24.83 -16.38
C LYS A 218 -37.16 26.14 -17.14
N GLY A 219 -36.09 26.28 -17.93
CA GLY A 219 -35.80 27.46 -18.76
C GLY A 219 -36.18 27.28 -20.23
N GLU A 220 -36.74 26.13 -20.61
CA GLU A 220 -37.41 25.83 -21.89
C GLU A 220 -38.93 25.81 -21.66
#